data_AF-A0A2D7VK63-F1
#
_entry.id   AF-A0A2D7VK63-F1
#
_cell.length_a   1.000
_cell.length_b   1.000
_cell.length_c   1.000
_cell.angle_alpha   90.00
_cell.angle_beta   90.00
_cell.angle_gamma   90.00
#
_symmetry.space_group_name_H-M   'P 1'
#
loop_
_entity.id
_entity.type
_entity.pdbx_description
1 polymer ?
#
loop_
_entity_poly.entity_id
_entity_poly.type
_entity_poly.pdbx_seq_one_letter_code
_entity_poly.pdbx_strand_id
1 'polypeptide(L)'
;MSVEQLAQDVKEGRIDTVLACQIDMQGRLMGKRFQAEFFLESAIDETHSCNYLQATDMEMETVEGYKSTSWEAGYGDYVMKPDLATLRRLPWLEGTALVLCDVLDHHTHEEVPHSPRAVLKKQVRRLQDNGFKA
;
A
#
# COMPACT_ATOMS: atom_id res chain seq x y z
N MET A 1 -5.52 -5.24 14.55
CA MET A 1 -4.89 -6.45 15.13
C MET A 1 -3.39 -6.23 15.18
N SER A 2 -2.68 -6.85 16.11
CA SER A 2 -1.21 -6.75 16.17
C SER A 2 -0.55 -7.77 15.24
N VAL A 3 0.77 -7.63 15.01
CA VAL A 3 1.55 -8.59 14.21
C VAL A 3 1.61 -9.94 14.90
N GLU A 4 1.73 -9.95 16.23
CA GLU A 4 1.73 -11.17 17.05
C GLU A 4 0.40 -11.92 16.92
N GLN A 5 -0.71 -11.17 16.93
CA GLN A 5 -2.05 -11.74 16.69
C GLN A 5 -2.15 -12.33 15.27
N LEU A 6 -1.63 -11.64 14.26
CA LEU A 6 -1.59 -12.16 12.89
C LEU A 6 -0.77 -13.45 12.82
N ALA A 7 0.45 -13.48 13.37
CA ALA A 7 1.31 -14.66 13.37
C ALA A 7 0.65 -15.86 14.06
N GLN A 8 -0.06 -15.62 15.16
CA GLN A 8 -0.80 -16.65 15.87
C GLN A 8 -2.01 -17.16 15.06
N ASP A 9 -2.78 -16.26 14.42
CA ASP A 9 -3.89 -16.61 13.53
C ASP A 9 -3.42 -17.43 12.32
N VAL A 10 -2.25 -17.09 11.74
CA VAL A 10 -1.65 -17.83 10.62
C VAL A 10 -1.25 -19.23 11.07
N LYS A 11 -0.55 -19.36 12.19
CA LYS A 11 -0.15 -20.65 12.76
C LYS A 11 -1.34 -21.57 13.05
N GLU A 12 -2.47 -21.01 13.45
CA GLU A 12 -3.71 -21.75 13.73
C GLU A 12 -4.60 -21.95 12.50
N GLY A 13 -4.16 -21.52 11.31
CA GLY A 13 -4.91 -21.67 10.07
C GLY A 13 -6.17 -20.81 9.98
N ARG A 14 -6.29 -19.76 10.80
CA ARG A 14 -7.42 -18.82 10.77
C ARG A 14 -7.25 -17.73 9.73
N ILE A 15 -6.01 -17.45 9.32
CA ILE A 15 -5.63 -16.51 8.27
C ILE A 15 -4.58 -17.18 7.38
N ASP A 16 -4.83 -17.22 6.08
CA ASP A 16 -3.91 -17.73 5.06
C ASP A 16 -3.47 -16.64 4.07
N THR A 17 -4.16 -15.49 4.06
CA THR A 17 -3.95 -14.42 3.08
C THR A 17 -3.80 -13.07 3.75
N VAL A 18 -2.81 -12.29 3.30
CA VAL A 18 -2.66 -10.87 3.65
C VAL A 18 -2.75 -10.01 2.39
N LEU A 19 -3.72 -9.09 2.37
CA LEU A 19 -3.82 -8.06 1.34
C LEU A 19 -2.96 -6.86 1.75
N ALA A 20 -1.94 -6.55 0.96
CA ALA A 20 -1.18 -5.31 1.09
C ALA A 20 -1.65 -4.33 0.02
N CYS A 21 -2.30 -3.24 0.44
CA CYS A 21 -3.02 -2.35 -0.47
C CYS A 21 -2.52 -0.91 -0.39
N GLN A 22 -2.19 -0.33 -1.54
CA GLN A 22 -2.14 1.12 -1.75
C GLN A 22 -3.51 1.64 -2.21
N ILE A 23 -3.65 2.96 -2.27
CA ILE A 23 -4.83 3.63 -2.82
C ILE A 23 -4.39 4.30 -4.12
N ASP A 24 -5.08 4.04 -5.22
CA ASP A 24 -4.80 4.70 -6.50
C ASP A 24 -5.47 6.08 -6.61
N MET A 25 -5.28 6.74 -7.76
CA MET A 25 -5.79 8.08 -8.02
C MET A 25 -7.32 8.17 -8.08
N GLN A 26 -8.03 7.05 -8.23
CA GLN A 26 -9.50 6.97 -8.23
C GLN A 26 -10.06 6.53 -6.87
N GLY A 27 -9.20 6.27 -5.88
CA GLY A 27 -9.61 5.84 -4.54
C GLY A 27 -9.82 4.33 -4.40
N ARG A 28 -9.40 3.52 -5.38
CA ARG A 28 -9.49 2.06 -5.34
C ARG A 28 -8.34 1.47 -4.53
N LEU A 29 -8.61 0.34 -3.88
CA LEU A 29 -7.56 -0.46 -3.26
C LEU A 29 -6.85 -1.28 -4.33
N MET A 30 -5.56 -0.99 -4.54
CA MET A 30 -4.69 -1.67 -5.49
C MET A 30 -3.52 -2.31 -4.74
N GLY A 31 -2.99 -3.43 -5.20
CA GLY A 31 -1.85 -4.07 -4.55
C GLY A 31 -1.78 -5.57 -4.75
N LYS A 32 -1.31 -6.28 -3.73
CA LYS A 32 -0.98 -7.70 -3.81
C LYS A 32 -1.71 -8.52 -2.75
N ARG A 33 -2.01 -9.77 -3.11
CA ARG A 33 -2.39 -10.82 -2.16
C ARG A 33 -1.15 -11.65 -1.86
N PHE A 34 -0.80 -11.76 -0.60
CA PHE A 34 0.30 -12.59 -0.14
C PHE A 34 -0.26 -13.81 0.58
N GLN A 35 0.42 -14.94 0.39
CA GLN A 35 0.35 -16.02 1.38
C GLN A 35 0.89 -15.49 2.71
N ALA A 36 0.16 -15.73 3.79
CA ALA A 36 0.36 -15.01 5.05
C ALA A 36 1.71 -15.28 5.72
N GLU A 37 2.25 -16.50 5.60
CA GLU A 37 3.59 -16.84 6.07
C GLU A 37 4.65 -16.02 5.34
N PHE A 38 4.61 -15.98 4.00
CA PHE A 38 5.53 -15.15 3.22
C PHE A 38 5.40 -13.65 3.55
N PHE A 39 4.19 -13.17 3.83
CA PHE A 39 4.02 -11.80 4.29
C PHE A 39 4.78 -11.57 5.61
N LEU A 40 4.58 -12.42 6.61
CA LEU A 40 5.26 -12.30 7.91
C LEU A 40 6.78 -12.43 7.82
N GLU A 41 7.28 -13.25 6.89
CA GLU A 41 8.71 -13.50 6.71
C GLU A 41 9.43 -12.40 5.91
N SER A 42 8.74 -11.76 4.96
CA SER A 42 9.40 -10.87 3.99
C SER A 42 8.58 -9.62 3.68
N ALA A 43 7.34 -9.76 3.20
CA ALA A 43 6.60 -8.60 2.69
C ALA A 43 6.09 -7.63 3.77
N ILE A 44 6.22 -7.99 5.06
CA ILE A 44 5.93 -7.12 6.20
C ILE A 44 6.87 -5.91 6.25
N ASP A 45 8.11 -6.09 5.80
CA ASP A 45 9.08 -5.00 5.73
C ASP A 45 8.78 -4.12 4.54
N GLU A 46 8.72 -4.67 3.33
CA GLU A 46 8.29 -3.95 2.14
C GLU A 46 7.95 -4.90 0.98
N THR A 47 7.23 -4.38 -0.01
CA THR A 47 7.07 -5.03 -1.31
C THR A 47 7.09 -3.98 -2.41
N HIS A 48 7.04 -4.42 -3.67
CA HIS A 48 7.03 -3.51 -4.82
C HIS A 48 5.78 -3.68 -5.66
N SER A 49 5.43 -2.64 -6.39
CA SER A 49 4.37 -2.65 -7.39
C SER A 49 4.71 -1.70 -8.52
N CYS A 50 4.23 -2.00 -9.73
CA CYS A 50 4.45 -1.12 -10.87
C CYS A 50 3.95 0.29 -10.57
N ASN A 51 4.75 1.29 -10.94
CA ASN A 51 4.45 2.70 -10.71
C ASN A 51 3.19 3.19 -11.45
N TYR A 52 2.80 2.53 -12.55
CA TYR A 52 1.58 2.85 -13.29
C TYR A 52 0.31 2.69 -12.46
N LEU A 53 0.32 1.96 -11.34
CA LEU A 53 -0.87 1.84 -10.48
C LEU A 53 -1.30 3.18 -9.85
N GLN A 54 -0.47 4.22 -9.94
CA GLN A 54 -0.81 5.60 -9.58
C GLN A 54 -1.17 6.47 -10.80
N ALA A 55 -1.36 5.87 -11.98
CA ALA A 55 -1.56 6.57 -13.24
C ALA A 55 -2.51 5.87 -14.23
N THR A 56 -3.14 4.77 -13.83
CA THR A 56 -4.17 4.12 -14.64
C THR A 56 -5.53 4.81 -14.51
N ASP A 57 -6.39 4.62 -15.50
CA ASP A 57 -7.80 5.02 -15.42
C ASP A 57 -8.68 3.92 -14.78
N MET A 58 -10.00 4.09 -14.88
CA MET A 58 -10.97 3.14 -14.32
C MET A 58 -10.94 1.77 -15.01
N GLU A 59 -10.54 1.70 -16.28
CA GLU A 59 -10.43 0.47 -17.07
C GLU A 59 -9.05 -0.19 -16.96
N MET A 60 -8.17 0.35 -16.09
CA MET A 60 -6.77 -0.08 -15.93
C MET A 60 -5.88 0.24 -17.14
N GLU A 61 -6.29 1.18 -17.99
CA GLU A 61 -5.46 1.66 -19.09
C GLU A 61 -4.35 2.56 -18.56
N THR A 62 -3.13 2.35 -19.04
CA THR A 62 -1.97 3.20 -18.71
C THR A 62 -2.05 4.47 -19.54
N VAL A 63 -2.70 5.50 -19.01
CA VAL A 63 -2.89 6.77 -19.71
C VAL A 63 -1.54 7.46 -19.95
N GLU A 64 -1.32 7.94 -21.18
CA GLU A 64 -0.07 8.62 -21.55
C GLU A 64 0.07 10.01 -20.91
N GLY A 65 1.30 10.54 -20.89
CA GLY A 65 1.60 11.92 -20.50
C GLY A 65 1.89 12.14 -19.02
N TYR A 66 1.84 11.10 -18.18
CA TYR A 66 2.30 11.18 -16.79
C TYR A 66 3.84 11.23 -16.70
N LYS A 67 4.35 12.12 -15.85
CA LYS A 67 5.79 12.21 -15.58
C LYS A 67 6.32 11.06 -14.73
N SER A 68 5.44 10.44 -13.93
CA SER A 68 5.80 9.38 -12.98
C SER A 68 6.01 8.02 -13.63
N THR A 69 5.44 7.80 -14.82
CA THR A 69 5.34 6.48 -15.45
C THR A 69 4.99 6.62 -16.92
N SER A 70 5.71 5.90 -17.80
CA SER A 70 5.43 5.84 -19.23
C SER A 70 5.97 4.55 -19.85
N TRP A 71 5.50 4.24 -21.06
CA TRP A 71 6.00 3.12 -21.85
C TRP A 71 7.49 3.26 -22.17
N GLU A 72 7.94 4.47 -22.51
CA GLU A 72 9.34 4.75 -22.85
C GLU A 72 10.29 4.54 -21.66
N ALA A 73 9.80 4.80 -20.44
CA ALA A 73 10.52 4.53 -19.20
C ALA A 73 10.40 3.07 -18.72
N GLY A 74 9.61 2.24 -19.40
CA GLY A 74 9.49 0.80 -19.15
C GLY A 74 8.66 0.41 -17.93
N TYR A 75 7.85 1.32 -17.38
CA TYR A 75 6.97 1.03 -16.23
C TYR A 75 7.67 0.37 -15.04
N GLY A 76 8.58 1.12 -14.41
CA GLY A 76 9.32 0.69 -13.21
C GLY A 76 8.45 0.51 -11.96
N ASP A 77 9.11 0.41 -10.80
CA ASP A 77 8.45 0.09 -9.54
C ASP A 77 8.32 1.28 -8.58
N TYR A 78 7.31 1.20 -7.73
CA TYR A 78 7.27 1.86 -6.43
C TYR A 78 7.43 0.85 -5.31
N VAL A 79 7.89 1.33 -4.15
CA VAL A 79 7.88 0.59 -2.89
C VAL A 79 6.52 0.76 -2.24
N MET A 80 5.94 -0.34 -1.80
CA MET A 80 4.78 -0.39 -0.92
C MET A 80 5.28 -0.76 0.48
N LYS A 81 5.28 0.21 1.39
CA LYS A 81 5.68 0.04 2.80
C LYS A 81 4.44 -0.20 3.67
N PRO A 82 4.21 -1.40 4.23
CA PRO A 82 3.04 -1.66 5.07
C PRO A 82 3.01 -0.77 6.33
N ASP A 83 1.88 -0.13 6.58
CA ASP A 83 1.59 0.53 7.85
C ASP A 83 0.84 -0.45 8.76
N LEU A 84 1.61 -1.10 9.64
CA LEU A 84 1.11 -2.15 10.53
C LEU A 84 0.07 -1.64 11.54
N ALA A 85 -0.02 -0.33 11.79
CA ALA A 85 -1.10 0.23 12.61
C ALA A 85 -2.47 0.08 11.94
N THR A 86 -2.51 -0.11 10.62
CA THR A 86 -3.74 -0.31 9.85
C THR A 86 -4.14 -1.78 9.69
N LEU A 87 -3.33 -2.71 10.20
CA LEU A 87 -3.53 -4.14 10.06
C LEU A 87 -4.84 -4.58 10.73
N ARG A 88 -5.68 -5.28 9.97
CA ARG A 88 -7.00 -5.72 10.42
C ARG A 88 -7.46 -6.97 9.67
N ARG A 89 -8.22 -7.82 10.35
CA ARG A 89 -8.95 -8.92 9.71
C ARG A 89 -10.10 -8.36 8.88
N LEU A 90 -10.38 -8.98 7.73
CA LEU A 90 -11.56 -8.65 6.93
C LEU A 90 -12.70 -9.60 7.29
N PRO A 91 -13.79 -9.11 7.91
CA PRO A 91 -14.87 -9.99 8.38
C PRO A 91 -15.73 -10.58 7.25
N TRP A 92 -15.71 -9.97 6.06
CA TRP A 92 -16.46 -10.44 4.89
C TRP A 92 -15.63 -11.30 3.93
N LEU A 93 -14.32 -11.46 4.18
CA LEU A 93 -13.43 -12.28 3.36
C LEU A 93 -12.69 -13.25 4.27
N GLU A 94 -13.12 -14.50 4.24
CA GLU A 94 -12.60 -15.58 5.07
C GLU A 94 -11.07 -15.72 4.91
N GLY A 95 -10.39 -16.14 5.97
CA GLY A 95 -8.94 -16.38 5.94
C GLY A 95 -8.08 -15.14 5.69
N THR A 96 -8.63 -13.91 5.70
CA THR A 96 -7.92 -12.75 5.16
C THR A 96 -7.71 -11.61 6.15
N ALA A 97 -6.48 -11.09 6.20
CA ALA A 97 -6.16 -9.78 6.77
C ALA A 97 -5.84 -8.75 5.67
N LEU A 98 -5.95 -7.48 6.02
CA LEU A 98 -5.60 -6.34 5.16
C LEU A 98 -4.70 -5.37 5.93
N VAL A 99 -3.68 -4.87 5.24
CA VAL A 99 -2.81 -3.78 5.66
C VAL A 99 -2.74 -2.73 4.56
N LEU A 100 -2.78 -1.45 4.93
CA LEU A 100 -2.56 -0.37 3.99
C LEU A 100 -1.07 -0.08 3.88
N CYS A 101 -0.62 0.25 2.67
CA CYS A 101 0.76 0.61 2.39
C CYS A 101 0.89 2.10 2.08
N ASP A 102 1.98 2.69 2.53
CA ASP A 102 2.49 3.93 1.96
C ASP A 102 3.26 3.62 0.67
N VAL A 103 3.18 4.53 -0.30
CA VAL A 103 3.85 4.40 -1.60
C VAL A 103 5.08 5.29 -1.59
N LEU A 104 6.26 4.68 -1.74
CA LEU A 104 7.54 5.36 -1.74
C LEU A 104 8.21 5.20 -3.10
N ASP A 105 9.00 6.20 -3.46
CA ASP A 105 9.85 6.15 -4.63
C ASP A 105 10.90 5.03 -4.49
N HIS A 106 11.07 4.21 -5.51
CA HIS A 106 11.91 3.03 -5.45
C HIS A 106 13.41 3.34 -5.29
N HIS A 107 13.86 4.52 -5.74
CA HIS A 107 15.28 4.87 -5.70
C HIS A 107 15.63 5.68 -4.45
N THR A 108 14.74 6.57 -4.03
CA THR A 108 14.99 7.52 -2.94
C THR A 108 14.33 7.12 -1.62
N HIS A 109 13.35 6.22 -1.65
CA HIS A 109 12.50 5.84 -0.52
C HIS A 109 11.71 7.02 0.10
N GLU A 110 11.62 8.16 -0.60
CA GLU A 110 10.78 9.28 -0.22
C GLU A 110 9.30 9.01 -0.58
N GLU A 111 8.36 9.64 0.13
CA GLU A 111 6.93 9.49 -0.18
C GLU A 111 6.62 9.96 -1.61
N VAL A 112 5.90 9.14 -2.39
CA VAL A 112 5.42 9.53 -3.72
C VAL A 112 4.39 10.65 -3.54
N PRO A 113 4.66 11.88 -4.02
CA PRO A 113 3.95 13.08 -3.58
C PRO A 113 2.51 13.16 -4.11
N HIS A 114 2.20 12.40 -5.16
CA HIS A 114 0.86 12.30 -5.71
C HIS A 114 0.06 11.10 -5.18
N SER A 115 0.67 10.22 -4.37
CA SER A 115 -0.12 9.14 -3.75
C SER A 115 -1.15 9.75 -2.78
N PRO A 116 -2.43 9.33 -2.82
CA PRO A 116 -3.47 9.94 -2.00
C PRO A 116 -3.15 9.98 -0.50
N ARG A 117 -2.50 8.94 0.01
CA ARG A 117 -2.13 8.83 1.42
C ARG A 117 -0.99 9.78 1.80
N ALA A 118 0.02 9.95 0.93
CA ALA A 118 1.09 10.94 1.13
C ALA A 118 0.53 12.38 1.08
N VAL A 119 -0.39 12.65 0.14
CA VAL A 119 -1.09 13.95 0.07
C VAL A 119 -1.79 14.25 1.39
N LEU A 120 -2.57 13.31 1.93
CA LEU A 120 -3.26 13.47 3.20
C LEU A 120 -2.28 13.71 4.36
N LYS A 121 -1.23 12.88 4.48
CA LYS A 121 -0.19 13.03 5.51
C LYS A 121 0.45 14.41 5.46
N LYS A 122 0.77 14.92 4.27
CA LYS A 122 1.31 16.26 4.09
C LYS A 122 0.36 17.34 4.62
N GLN A 123 -0.95 17.21 4.38
CA GLN A 123 -1.93 18.16 4.92
C GLN A 123 -2.04 18.06 6.45
N VAL A 124 -2.03 16.86 7.02
CA VAL A 124 -2.07 16.65 8.48
C VAL A 124 -0.84 17.26 9.16
N ARG A 125 0.37 17.03 8.62
CA ARG A 125 1.59 17.67 9.13
C ARG A 125 1.48 19.19 9.08
N ARG A 126 1.00 19.74 7.96
CA ARG A 126 0.78 21.18 7.82
C ARG A 126 -0.19 21.73 8.88
N LEU A 127 -1.24 21.00 9.25
CA LEU A 127 -2.14 21.40 10.34
C LEU A 127 -1.43 21.42 11.69
N GLN A 128 -0.65 20.37 11.98
CA GLN A 128 0.13 20.26 13.22
C GLN A 128 1.16 21.39 13.36
N ASP A 129 1.86 21.74 12.29
CA ASP A 129 2.83 22.85 12.26
C ASP A 129 2.18 24.21 12.56
N ASN A 130 0.87 24.33 12.31
CA ASN A 130 0.07 25.51 12.64
C ASN A 130 -0.61 25.40 14.02
N GLY A 131 -0.27 24.40 14.84
CA GLY A 131 -0.81 24.20 16.18
C GLY A 131 -2.20 23.54 16.23
N PHE A 132 -2.68 22.98 15.11
CA PHE A 132 -3.97 22.28 15.05
C PHE A 132 -3.79 20.76 15.17
N LYS A 133 -4.82 20.08 15.68
CA LYS A 133 -4.87 18.61 15.76
C LYS A 133 -5.93 18.08 14.79
N ALA A 134 -5.56 17.05 14.03
CA ALA A 134 -6.46 16.28 13.17
C ALA A 134 -7.25 15.23 13.96
#